data_AF-A0A838P020-F1
#
_entry.id   AF-A0A838P020-F1
#
_cell.length_a   1.000
_cell.length_b   1.000
_cell.length_c   1.000
_cell.angle_alpha   90.00
_cell.angle_beta   90.00
_cell.angle_gamma   90.00
#
_symmetry.space_group_name_H-M   'P 1'
#
loop_
_entity.id
_entity.type
_entity.pdbx_description
1 polymer ?
#
loop_
_entity_poly.entity_id
_entity_poly.type
_entity_poly.pdbx_seq_one_letter_code
_entity_poly.pdbx_strand_id
1 'polypeptide(L)'
;MSDDAFRLTPLDLRTQQFARTLRGYDQRQVDEFMRRVSEELERLLRDKGQHEERLRSAQEQLKAFRERERAMNEALVAAQQLRVDSREQAERQAELVLREARVEAERIVERARREEELVRERADSAARQFTAYIASFRALLERHMGEVDALQLPVRPYPGAMAGGAE
;
A
#
# COMPACT_ATOMS: atom_id res chain seq x y z
N MET A 1 -53.94 -26.35 -18.22
CA MET A 1 -55.23 -26.24 -18.95
C MET A 1 -55.02 -25.20 -20.05
N SER A 2 -54.51 -25.65 -21.20
CA SER A 2 -54.57 -24.86 -22.42
C SER A 2 -55.54 -25.61 -23.31
N ASP A 3 -56.54 -24.90 -23.81
CA ASP A 3 -57.49 -25.36 -24.80
C ASP A 3 -56.83 -26.29 -25.80
N ASP A 4 -57.53 -27.36 -26.14
CA ASP A 4 -57.32 -28.10 -27.38
C ASP A 4 -57.75 -27.17 -28.54
N ALA A 5 -57.02 -26.06 -28.68
CA ALA A 5 -57.33 -24.95 -29.54
C ALA A 5 -57.15 -25.46 -30.96
N PHE A 6 -58.26 -25.68 -31.66
CA PHE A 6 -58.39 -25.93 -33.09
C PHE A 6 -57.06 -25.72 -33.85
N ARG A 7 -56.27 -26.79 -33.96
CA ARG A 7 -54.96 -26.75 -34.61
C ARG A 7 -55.17 -27.08 -36.07
N LEU A 8 -55.04 -26.06 -36.90
CA LEU A 8 -55.05 -26.21 -38.35
C LEU A 8 -53.62 -26.13 -38.85
N THR A 9 -53.16 -27.15 -39.54
CA THR A 9 -51.90 -27.09 -40.29
C THR A 9 -52.16 -26.64 -41.73
N PRO A 10 -51.16 -26.10 -42.44
CA PRO A 10 -51.26 -25.86 -43.88
C PRO A 10 -51.67 -27.11 -44.66
N LEU A 11 -51.29 -28.30 -44.19
CA LEU A 11 -51.64 -29.58 -44.80
C LEU A 11 -53.11 -29.94 -44.57
N ASP A 12 -53.64 -29.68 -43.37
CA ASP A 12 -55.06 -29.91 -43.05
C ASP A 12 -55.95 -29.03 -43.95
N LEU A 13 -55.56 -27.76 -44.16
CA LEU A 13 -56.27 -26.86 -45.09
C LEU A 13 -56.28 -27.38 -46.54
N ARG A 14 -55.20 -28.03 -47.00
CA ARG A 14 -55.10 -28.56 -48.37
C ARG A 14 -55.89 -29.85 -48.57
N THR A 15 -56.10 -30.61 -47.50
CA THR A 15 -56.74 -31.93 -47.55
C THR A 15 -58.21 -31.90 -47.08
N GLN A 16 -58.64 -30.79 -46.49
CA GLN A 16 -60.02 -30.58 -46.04
C GLN A 16 -61.02 -30.71 -47.19
N GLN A 17 -62.02 -31.58 -47.02
CA GLN A 17 -63.15 -31.72 -47.93
C GLN A 17 -64.43 -31.22 -47.27
N PHE A 18 -65.33 -30.65 -48.08
CA PHE A 18 -66.63 -30.15 -47.65
C PHE A 18 -67.77 -30.97 -48.27
N ALA A 19 -68.82 -31.23 -47.49
CA ALA A 19 -70.01 -31.90 -47.98
C ALA A 19 -70.76 -31.03 -49.00
N ARG A 20 -71.30 -31.66 -50.06
CA ARG A 20 -72.08 -30.96 -51.09
C ARG A 20 -73.53 -30.80 -50.66
N THR A 21 -74.09 -29.61 -50.85
CA THR A 21 -75.50 -29.29 -50.56
C THR A 21 -76.13 -28.53 -51.73
N LEU A 22 -77.46 -28.59 -51.86
CA LEU A 22 -78.20 -28.06 -53.02
C LEU A 22 -78.09 -26.53 -53.20
N ARG A 23 -77.69 -25.81 -52.14
CA ARG A 23 -77.34 -24.39 -52.12
C ARG A 23 -76.09 -24.21 -51.27
N GLY A 24 -74.93 -24.01 -51.90
CA GLY A 24 -73.64 -23.84 -51.23
C GLY A 24 -72.69 -22.94 -52.02
N TYR A 25 -71.52 -22.67 -51.46
CA TYR A 25 -70.47 -21.89 -52.13
C TYR A 25 -69.88 -22.65 -53.33
N ASP A 26 -69.35 -21.91 -54.31
CA ASP A 26 -68.64 -22.48 -55.45
C ASP A 26 -67.38 -23.20 -54.97
N GLN A 27 -67.32 -24.51 -55.23
CA GLN A 27 -66.22 -25.37 -54.84
C GLN A 27 -64.86 -24.84 -55.32
N ARG A 28 -64.77 -24.34 -56.57
CA ARG A 28 -63.49 -23.87 -57.13
C ARG A 28 -62.97 -22.63 -56.38
N GLN A 29 -63.87 -21.72 -56.01
CA GLN A 29 -63.50 -20.53 -55.26
C GLN A 29 -63.08 -20.87 -53.83
N VAL A 30 -63.77 -21.83 -53.20
CA VAL A 30 -63.39 -22.33 -51.87
C VAL A 30 -62.02 -23.00 -51.91
N ASP A 31 -61.77 -23.88 -52.90
CA ASP A 31 -60.47 -24.55 -53.05
C ASP A 31 -59.32 -23.55 -53.28
N GLU A 32 -59.54 -22.53 -54.11
CA GLU A 32 -58.55 -21.46 -54.33
C GLU A 32 -58.29 -20.64 -53.06
N PHE A 33 -59.34 -20.31 -52.30
CA PHE A 33 -59.21 -19.62 -51.03
C PHE A 33 -58.45 -20.47 -50.01
N MET A 34 -58.77 -21.75 -49.87
CA MET A 34 -58.09 -22.69 -48.96
C MET A 34 -56.60 -22.83 -49.32
N ARG A 35 -56.25 -22.85 -50.61
CA ARG A 35 -54.86 -22.81 -51.08
C ARG A 35 -54.14 -21.54 -50.61
N ARG A 36 -54.73 -20.37 -50.82
CA ARG A 36 -54.15 -19.08 -50.40
C ARG A 36 -53.98 -18.99 -48.89
N VAL A 37 -54.98 -19.46 -48.12
CA VAL A 37 -54.88 -19.51 -46.64
C VAL A 37 -53.80 -20.48 -46.19
N SER A 38 -53.66 -21.64 -46.83
CA SER A 38 -52.60 -22.60 -46.54
C SER A 38 -51.21 -22.00 -46.78
N GLU A 39 -51.01 -21.33 -47.91
CA GLU A 39 -49.74 -20.65 -48.24
C GLU A 39 -49.39 -19.54 -47.24
N GLU A 40 -50.39 -18.73 -46.86
CA GLU A 40 -50.19 -17.65 -45.89
C GLU A 40 -49.94 -18.19 -44.47
N LEU A 41 -50.62 -19.27 -44.08
CA LEU A 41 -50.37 -19.94 -42.80
C LEU A 41 -48.96 -20.53 -42.75
N GLU A 42 -48.49 -21.12 -43.85
CA GLU A 42 -47.13 -21.64 -43.96
C GLU A 42 -46.07 -20.52 -43.89
N ARG A 43 -46.35 -19.36 -44.49
CA ARG A 43 -45.53 -18.15 -44.33
C ARG A 43 -45.47 -17.71 -42.87
N LEU A 44 -46.62 -17.56 -42.21
CA LEU A 44 -46.70 -17.14 -40.81
C LEU A 44 -46.00 -18.11 -39.86
N LEU A 45 -46.09 -19.42 -40.08
CA LEU A 45 -45.39 -20.42 -39.29
C LEU A 45 -43.87 -20.33 -39.45
N ARG A 46 -43.38 -20.08 -40.66
CA ARG A 46 -41.95 -19.84 -40.90
C ARG A 46 -41.45 -18.56 -40.24
N ASP A 47 -42.19 -17.47 -40.40
CA ASP A 47 -41.86 -16.18 -39.79
C ASP A 47 -41.85 -16.30 -38.26
N LYS A 48 -42.84 -16.99 -37.68
CA LYS A 48 -42.89 -17.30 -36.25
C LYS A 48 -41.64 -18.06 -35.79
N GLY A 49 -41.24 -19.12 -36.50
CA GLY A 49 -40.03 -19.87 -36.16
C GLY A 49 -38.77 -18.98 -36.16
N GLN A 50 -38.59 -18.16 -37.20
CA GLN A 50 -37.46 -17.22 -37.26
C GLN A 50 -37.48 -16.19 -36.12
N HIS A 51 -38.66 -15.67 -35.76
CA HIS A 51 -38.80 -14.73 -34.66
C HIS A 51 -38.52 -15.39 -33.31
N GLU A 52 -38.96 -16.63 -33.09
CA GLU A 52 -38.68 -17.40 -31.87
C GLU A 52 -37.19 -17.71 -31.72
N GLU A 53 -36.49 -18.04 -32.81
CA GLU A 53 -35.03 -18.22 -32.81
C GLU A 53 -34.29 -16.92 -32.47
N ARG A 54 -34.67 -15.80 -33.10
CA ARG A 54 -34.09 -14.48 -32.80
C ARG A 54 -34.33 -14.07 -31.36
N LEU A 55 -35.53 -14.29 -30.84
CA LEU A 55 -35.88 -14.00 -29.45
C LEU A 55 -35.02 -14.81 -28.49
N ARG A 56 -34.84 -16.10 -28.76
CA ARG A 56 -34.00 -16.99 -27.95
C ARG A 56 -32.54 -16.52 -27.94
N SER A 57 -31.98 -16.21 -29.11
CA SER A 57 -30.61 -15.68 -29.22
C SER A 57 -30.43 -14.35 -28.48
N ALA A 58 -31.38 -13.42 -28.62
CA ALA A 58 -31.34 -12.15 -27.90
C ALA A 58 -31.44 -12.32 -26.37
N GLN A 59 -32.25 -13.27 -25.91
CA GLN A 59 -32.37 -13.60 -24.48
C GLN A 59 -31.07 -14.19 -23.91
N GLU A 60 -30.40 -15.06 -24.67
CA GLU A 60 -29.10 -15.63 -24.28
C GLU A 60 -28.02 -14.55 -24.19
N GLN A 61 -27.94 -13.66 -25.18
CA GLN A 61 -27.02 -12.53 -25.16
C GLN A 61 -27.29 -11.60 -23.98
N LEU A 62 -28.56 -11.26 -23.72
CA LEU A 62 -28.94 -10.43 -22.58
C LEU A 62 -28.55 -11.07 -21.25
N LYS A 63 -28.70 -12.39 -21.12
CA LYS A 63 -28.26 -13.12 -19.94
C LYS A 63 -26.75 -13.01 -19.74
N ALA A 64 -25.96 -13.25 -20.80
CA ALA A 64 -24.51 -13.12 -20.75
C ALA A 64 -24.06 -11.69 -20.40
N PHE A 65 -24.72 -10.66 -20.96
CA PHE A 65 -24.45 -9.26 -20.62
C PHE A 65 -24.74 -8.97 -19.14
N ARG A 66 -25.87 -9.44 -18.61
CA ARG A 66 -26.21 -9.26 -17.19
C ARG A 66 -25.22 -9.97 -16.25
N GLU A 67 -24.76 -11.16 -16.61
CA GLU A 67 -23.73 -11.87 -15.84
C GLU A 67 -22.40 -11.12 -15.86
N ARG A 68 -22.00 -10.59 -17.03
CA ARG A 68 -20.79 -9.77 -17.16
C ARG A 68 -20.88 -8.46 -16.37
N GLU A 69 -22.03 -7.80 -16.41
CA GLU A 69 -22.28 -6.57 -15.65
C GLU A 69 -22.20 -6.83 -14.14
N ARG A 70 -22.77 -7.95 -13.66
CA ARG A 70 -22.64 -8.36 -12.25
C ARG A 70 -21.18 -8.57 -11.85
N ALA A 71 -20.44 -9.36 -12.63
CA ALA A 71 -19.02 -9.60 -12.36
C ALA A 71 -18.20 -8.30 -12.37
N MET A 72 -18.52 -7.36 -13.27
CA MET A 72 -17.86 -6.06 -13.33
C MET A 72 -18.18 -5.20 -12.10
N ASN A 73 -19.42 -5.19 -11.64
CA ASN A 73 -19.81 -4.49 -10.42
C ASN A 73 -19.14 -5.09 -9.18
N GLU A 74 -19.08 -6.42 -9.07
CA GLU A 74 -18.38 -7.11 -7.98
C GLU A 74 -16.88 -6.78 -7.99
N ALA A 75 -16.25 -6.80 -9.17
CA ALA A 75 -14.85 -6.42 -9.32
C ALA A 75 -14.59 -4.95 -8.95
N LEU A 76 -15.51 -4.04 -9.30
CA LEU A 76 -15.41 -2.63 -8.94
C LEU A 76 -15.48 -2.44 -7.42
N VAL A 77 -16.43 -3.10 -6.76
CA VAL A 77 -16.56 -3.07 -5.30
C VAL A 77 -15.31 -3.64 -4.63
N ALA A 78 -14.81 -4.78 -5.10
CA ALA A 78 -13.57 -5.38 -4.59
C ALA A 78 -12.36 -4.44 -4.76
N ALA A 79 -12.23 -3.79 -5.91
CA ALA A 79 -11.17 -2.83 -6.16
C ALA A 79 -11.27 -1.58 -5.26
N GLN A 80 -12.49 -1.11 -4.97
CA GLN A 80 -12.71 -0.02 -4.03
C GLN A 80 -12.33 -0.42 -2.60
N GLN A 81 -12.73 -1.62 -2.15
CA GLN A 81 -12.37 -2.12 -0.83
C GLN A 81 -10.86 -2.29 -0.69
N LEU A 82 -10.21 -2.90 -1.67
CA LEU A 82 -8.75 -3.07 -1.68
C LEU A 82 -8.02 -1.72 -1.60
N ARG A 83 -8.53 -0.69 -2.28
CA ARG A 83 -7.96 0.66 -2.21
C ARG A 83 -8.06 1.24 -0.80
N VAL A 84 -9.21 1.07 -0.13
CA VAL A 84 -9.41 1.54 1.25
C VAL A 84 -8.48 0.77 2.20
N ASP A 85 -8.48 -0.56 2.13
CA ASP A 85 -7.66 -1.41 2.99
C ASP A 85 -6.16 -1.11 2.83
N SER A 86 -5.71 -0.93 1.57
CA SER A 86 -4.33 -0.56 1.25
C SER A 86 -3.94 0.80 1.82
N ARG A 87 -4.85 1.79 1.74
CA ARG A 87 -4.64 3.11 2.32
C ARG A 87 -4.52 3.03 3.84
N GLU A 88 -5.45 2.35 4.51
CA GLU A 88 -5.40 2.19 5.96
C GLU A 88 -4.14 1.44 6.42
N GLN A 89 -3.73 0.40 5.69
CA GLN A 89 -2.51 -0.33 5.98
C GLN A 89 -1.28 0.58 5.83
N ALA A 90 -1.20 1.37 4.76
CA ALA A 90 -0.11 2.31 4.55
C ALA A 90 -0.05 3.39 5.65
N GLU A 91 -1.21 3.91 6.07
CA GLU A 91 -1.31 4.88 7.18
C GLU A 91 -0.83 4.26 8.50
N ARG A 92 -1.27 3.05 8.83
CA ARG A 92 -0.78 2.31 10.02
C ARG A 92 0.72 2.03 9.97
N GLN A 93 1.24 1.61 8.82
CA GLN A 93 2.68 1.38 8.65
C GLN A 93 3.49 2.67 8.77
N ALA A 94 3.01 3.77 8.19
CA ALA A 94 3.67 5.07 8.31
C ALA A 94 3.72 5.53 9.77
N GLU A 95 2.64 5.36 10.54
CA GLU A 95 2.61 5.69 11.96
C GLU A 95 3.62 4.86 12.78
N LEU A 96 3.70 3.56 12.50
CA LEU A 96 4.68 2.67 13.14
C LEU A 96 6.12 3.10 12.83
N VAL A 97 6.43 3.36 11.56
CA VAL A 97 7.76 3.83 11.14
C VAL A 97 8.11 5.16 11.81
N LEU A 98 7.18 6.10 11.87
CA LEU A 98 7.40 7.38 12.54
C LEU A 98 7.64 7.20 14.04
N ARG A 99 6.90 6.30 14.69
CA ARG A 99 7.09 5.99 16.12
C ARG A 99 8.45 5.36 16.38
N GLU A 100 8.85 4.39 15.58
CA GLU A 100 10.17 3.74 15.68
C GLU A 100 11.30 4.74 15.44
N ALA A 101 11.18 5.58 14.40
CA ALA A 101 12.15 6.61 14.11
C ALA A 101 12.31 7.62 15.26
N ARG A 102 11.21 8.01 15.92
CA ARG A 102 11.26 8.89 17.10
C ARG A 102 11.98 8.25 18.28
N VAL A 103 11.64 7.00 18.60
CA VAL A 103 12.31 6.26 19.68
C VAL A 103 13.80 6.11 19.41
N GLU A 104 14.18 5.81 18.17
CA GLU A 104 15.60 5.67 17.82
C GLU A 104 16.32 7.03 17.84
N ALA A 105 15.69 8.11 17.37
CA ALA A 105 16.23 9.45 17.47
C ALA A 105 16.46 9.86 18.93
N GLU A 106 15.50 9.61 19.82
CA GLU A 106 15.64 9.85 21.27
C GLU A 106 16.82 9.06 21.85
N ARG A 107 16.97 7.78 21.49
CA ARG A 107 18.12 6.96 21.92
C ARG A 107 19.46 7.51 21.45
N ILE A 108 19.53 7.98 20.21
CA ILE A 108 20.75 8.58 19.65
C ILE A 108 21.10 9.86 20.42
N VAL A 109 20.13 10.73 20.67
CA VAL A 109 20.33 11.98 21.43
C VAL A 109 20.79 11.69 22.86
N GLU A 110 20.15 10.74 23.54
CA GLU A 110 20.54 10.36 24.90
C GLU A 110 21.93 9.73 24.95
N ARG A 111 22.31 8.93 23.95
CA ARG A 111 23.68 8.40 23.84
C ARG A 111 24.69 9.54 23.65
N ALA A 112 24.41 10.46 22.73
CA ALA A 112 25.29 11.58 22.45
C ALA A 112 25.49 12.49 23.68
N ARG A 113 24.42 12.74 24.45
CA ARG A 113 24.50 13.50 25.72
C ARG A 113 25.39 12.81 26.76
N ARG A 114 25.24 11.49 26.93
CA ARG A 114 26.09 10.72 27.86
C ARG A 114 27.56 10.74 27.44
N GLU A 115 27.82 10.62 26.14
CA GLU A 115 29.18 10.72 25.60
C GLU A 115 29.77 12.12 25.79
N GLU A 116 28.98 13.17 25.55
CA GLU A 116 29.39 14.57 25.80
C GLU A 116 29.76 14.79 27.28
N GLU A 117 28.91 14.32 28.20
CA GLU A 117 29.12 14.45 29.64
C GLU A 117 30.43 13.74 30.06
N LEU A 118 30.64 12.52 29.58
CA LEU A 118 31.85 11.75 29.87
C LEU A 118 33.11 12.38 29.27
N VAL A 119 33.03 12.99 28.09
CA VAL A 119 34.14 13.76 27.50
C VAL A 119 34.43 15.02 28.31
N ARG A 120 33.38 15.72 28.77
CA ARG A 120 33.52 16.91 29.63
C ARG A 120 34.18 16.57 30.96
N GLU A 121 33.74 15.50 31.63
CA GLU A 121 34.35 15.04 32.89
C GLU A 121 35.83 14.69 32.72
N ARG A 122 36.18 14.03 31.61
CA ARG A 122 37.59 13.71 31.28
C ARG A 122 38.41 14.97 31.04
N ALA A 123 37.87 15.94 30.31
CA ALA A 123 38.53 17.23 30.07
C ALA A 123 38.77 17.99 31.39
N ASP A 124 37.77 18.07 32.26
CA ASP A 124 37.87 18.72 33.57
C ASP A 124 38.87 18.01 34.49
N SER A 125 38.90 16.67 34.46
CA SER A 125 39.90 15.88 35.19
C SER A 125 41.32 16.15 34.69
N ALA A 126 41.53 16.13 33.37
CA ALA A 126 42.83 16.42 32.76
C ALA A 126 43.30 17.86 33.06
N ALA A 127 42.40 18.84 33.01
CA ALA A 127 42.69 20.22 33.39
C ALA A 127 43.15 20.33 34.85
N ARG A 128 42.43 19.67 35.78
CA ARG A 128 42.81 19.62 37.21
C ARG A 128 44.17 18.95 37.43
N GLN A 129 44.42 17.83 36.76
CA GLN A 129 45.71 17.13 36.82
C GLN A 129 46.85 18.02 36.30
N PHE A 130 46.62 18.73 35.20
CA PHE A 130 47.61 19.66 34.64
C PHE A 130 47.90 20.82 35.60
N THR A 131 46.88 21.43 36.19
CA THR A 131 47.07 22.50 37.20
C THR A 131 47.83 21.99 38.42
N ALA A 132 47.50 20.81 38.94
CA ALA A 132 48.20 20.20 40.06
C ALA A 132 49.67 19.89 39.72
N TYR A 133 49.92 19.39 38.51
CA TYR A 133 51.27 19.14 38.01
C TYR A 133 52.10 20.42 37.98
N ILE A 134 51.58 21.51 37.39
CA ILE A 134 52.27 22.81 37.36
C ILE A 134 52.58 23.34 38.77
N ALA A 135 51.62 23.22 39.70
CA ALA A 135 51.84 23.63 41.09
C ALA A 135 52.96 22.82 41.77
N SER A 136 52.95 21.49 41.60
CA SER A 136 53.99 20.62 42.16
C SER A 136 55.37 20.88 41.56
N PHE A 137 55.44 21.13 40.24
CA PHE A 137 56.68 21.45 39.55
C PHE A 137 57.25 22.80 40.01
N ARG A 138 56.39 23.82 40.17
CA ARG A 138 56.79 25.10 40.73
C ARG A 138 57.37 24.96 42.14
N ALA A 139 56.69 24.22 43.02
CA ALA A 139 57.17 23.98 44.39
C ALA A 139 58.52 23.24 44.41
N LEU A 140 58.73 22.29 43.48
CA LEU A 140 60.02 21.60 43.32
C LEU A 140 61.14 22.56 42.89
N LEU A 141 60.87 23.43 41.91
CA LEU A 141 61.84 24.43 41.46
C LEU A 141 62.16 25.45 42.58
N GLU A 142 61.16 25.94 43.29
CA GLU A 142 61.34 26.86 44.43
C GLU A 142 62.19 26.21 45.53
N ARG A 143 61.98 24.92 45.82
CA ARG A 143 62.83 24.16 46.74
C ARG A 143 64.28 24.08 46.26
N HIS A 144 64.51 23.71 45.00
CA HIS A 144 65.88 23.61 44.46
C HIS A 144 66.60 24.96 44.42
N MET A 145 65.89 26.05 44.13
CA MET A 145 66.45 27.39 44.21
C MET A 145 66.90 27.72 45.65
N GLY A 146 66.08 27.40 46.66
CA GLY A 146 66.47 27.59 48.07
C GLY A 146 67.68 26.76 48.49
N GLU A 147 67.83 25.54 47.96
CA GLU A 147 69.03 24.71 48.19
C GLU A 147 70.29 25.35 47.57
N VAL A 148 70.18 25.92 46.37
CA VAL A 148 71.29 26.63 45.71
C VAL A 148 71.70 27.88 46.48
N ASP A 149 70.74 28.68 46.94
CA ASP A 149 71.01 29.89 47.73
C ASP A 149 71.72 29.55 49.05
N ALA A 150 71.34 28.44 49.70
CA ALA A 150 71.99 27.97 50.92
C ALA A 150 73.46 27.56 50.70
N LEU A 151 73.80 27.03 49.52
CA LEU A 151 75.18 26.67 49.14
C LEU A 151 76.04 27.89 48.76
N GLN A 152 75.43 29.04 48.48
CA GLN A 152 76.12 30.29 48.15
C GLN A 152 76.41 31.17 49.38
N LEU A 153 76.11 30.72 50.60
CA LEU A 153 76.48 31.43 51.82
C LEU A 153 78.01 31.59 51.91
N PRO A 154 78.51 32.79 52.27
CA PRO A 154 79.92 33.16 52.09
C PRO A 154 80.86 32.26 52.90
N VAL A 155 81.92 31.81 52.23
CA VAL A 155 83.07 31.12 52.83
C VAL A 155 83.55 31.94 54.03
N ARG A 156 83.36 31.39 55.23
CA ARG A 156 83.87 31.98 56.47
C ARG A 156 85.39 32.11 56.33
N PRO A 157 85.98 33.31 56.36
CA PRO A 157 87.43 33.43 56.26
C PRO A 157 88.07 32.68 57.43
N TYR A 158 89.07 31.86 57.11
CA TYR A 158 89.77 30.99 58.04
C TYR A 158 90.39 31.84 59.17
N PRO A 159 90.05 31.60 60.45
CA PRO A 159 90.70 32.29 61.56
C PRO A 159 92.08 31.64 61.78
N GLY A 160 93.12 32.16 61.11
CA GLY A 160 94.46 31.59 61.23
C GLY A 160 95.64 32.36 60.63
N ALA A 161 95.43 33.43 59.86
CA ALA A 161 96.53 34.23 59.32
C ALA A 161 96.62 35.61 60.00
N MET A 162 96.88 35.61 61.30
CA MET A 162 97.48 36.75 62.00
C MET A 162 98.84 36.30 62.53
N ALA A 163 99.95 36.73 61.91
CA ALA A 163 101.23 36.96 62.60
C ALA A 163 102.37 37.38 61.64
N GLY A 164 102.99 38.53 61.94
CA GLY A 164 104.35 38.93 61.52
C GLY A 164 104.37 39.86 60.31
N GLY A 165 104.86 41.10 60.36
CA GLY A 165 105.51 41.97 61.35
C GLY A 165 105.47 43.39 60.74
N ALA A 166 105.28 44.49 61.46
CA ALA A 166 106.23 45.13 62.38
C ALA A 166 107.61 45.34 61.72
N GLU A 167 107.77 46.38 60.90
CA GLU A 167 108.54 47.60 61.18
C GLU A 167 108.37 48.63 60.06
#